data_AF-A0A924KJM6-F1
#
_entry.id   AF-A0A924KJM6-F1
#
_cell.length_a   1.000
_cell.length_b   1.000
_cell.length_c   1.000
_cell.angle_alpha   90.00
_cell.angle_beta   90.00
_cell.angle_gamma   90.00
#
_symmetry.space_group_name_H-M   'P 1'
#
loop_
_entity.id
_entity.type
_entity.pdbx_description
1 polymer ?
#
loop_
_entity_poly.entity_id
_entity_poly.type
_entity_poly.pdbx_seq_one_letter_code
_entity_poly.pdbx_strand_id
1 'polypeptide(L)'
;MSPTQSLRSVVYASEATTPMTTGDLEALLVSARGWNRKNGITGVLLCSGNQFLQCIEGPSDAVQETYDRICRSRQHKGVVA
;
A
#
# COMPACT_ATOMS: atom_id res chain seq x y z
N MET A 1 6.42 -5.98 -30.81
CA MET A 1 5.83 -6.46 -29.54
C MET A 1 6.47 -5.64 -28.44
N SER A 2 5.70 -4.84 -27.69
CA SER A 2 6.23 -4.19 -26.49
C SER A 2 6.58 -5.28 -25.46
N PRO A 3 7.70 -5.16 -24.72
CA PRO A 3 8.06 -6.16 -23.72
C PRO A 3 6.92 -6.34 -22.72
N THR A 4 6.56 -7.58 -22.43
CA THR A 4 5.54 -7.91 -21.42
C THR A 4 6.06 -7.43 -20.07
N GLN A 5 5.44 -6.40 -19.51
CA GLN A 5 5.84 -5.84 -18.22
C GLN A 5 5.61 -6.90 -17.13
N SER A 6 6.67 -7.26 -16.40
CA SER A 6 6.58 -8.26 -15.32
C SER A 6 5.60 -7.81 -14.24
N LEU A 7 4.68 -8.67 -13.82
CA LEU A 7 3.74 -8.39 -12.72
C LEU A 7 4.31 -8.88 -11.39
N ARG A 8 3.98 -8.16 -10.32
CA ARG A 8 4.36 -8.49 -8.95
C ARG A 8 3.19 -8.23 -8.00
N SER A 9 3.15 -8.99 -6.91
CA SER A 9 2.30 -8.71 -5.75
C SER A 9 3.16 -8.68 -4.48
N VAL A 10 2.79 -7.83 -3.54
CA VAL A 10 3.36 -7.78 -2.19
C VAL A 10 2.22 -7.74 -1.19
N VAL A 11 2.24 -8.64 -0.22
CA VAL A 11 1.36 -8.64 0.94
C VAL A 11 2.20 -8.29 2.16
N TYR A 12 1.73 -7.40 3.02
CA TYR A 12 2.44 -7.06 4.23
C TYR A 12 1.48 -6.67 5.36
N ALA A 13 1.95 -6.82 6.60
CA ALA A 13 1.29 -6.36 7.81
C ALA A 13 2.10 -5.25 8.48
N SER A 14 1.42 -4.35 9.20
CA SER A 14 2.05 -3.27 9.97
C SER A 14 1.11 -2.73 11.05
N GLU A 15 1.64 -1.86 11.93
CA GLU A 15 0.86 -1.20 12.99
C GLU A 15 0.85 0.32 12.79
N ALA A 16 -0.32 0.94 12.84
CA ALA A 16 -0.47 2.40 12.82
C ALA A 16 0.27 3.03 14.00
N THR A 17 0.97 4.15 13.77
CA THR A 17 1.69 4.85 14.84
C THR A 17 0.78 5.61 15.79
N THR A 18 -0.41 5.98 15.32
CA THR A 18 -1.49 6.60 16.12
C THR A 18 -2.80 5.85 15.88
N PRO A 19 -3.73 5.83 16.85
CA PRO A 19 -5.09 5.35 16.60
C PRO A 19 -5.70 6.06 15.39
N MET A 20 -6.21 5.29 14.43
CA MET A 20 -6.82 5.84 13.22
C MET A 20 -8.31 6.07 13.47
N THR A 21 -8.79 7.29 13.21
CA THR A 21 -10.22 7.52 13.08
C THR A 21 -10.71 7.02 11.72
N THR A 22 -12.03 6.88 11.55
CA THR A 22 -12.62 6.59 10.24
C THR A 22 -12.21 7.63 9.19
N GLY A 23 -12.16 8.91 9.57
CA GLY A 23 -11.73 10.00 8.67
C GLY A 23 -10.26 9.90 8.25
N ASP A 24 -9.37 9.51 9.16
CA ASP A 24 -7.96 9.29 8.84
C ASP A 24 -7.79 8.13 7.84
N LEU A 25 -8.54 7.04 8.04
CA LEU A 25 -8.55 5.90 7.13
C LEU A 25 -9.11 6.28 5.75
N GLU A 26 -10.17 7.07 5.69
CA GLU A 26 -10.73 7.57 4.43
C GLU A 26 -9.72 8.46 3.68
N ALA A 27 -9.06 9.39 4.38
CA ALA A 27 -8.04 10.25 3.79
C ALA A 27 -6.84 9.44 3.24
N LEU A 28 -6.39 8.44 4.00
CA LEU A 28 -5.38 7.48 3.56
C LEU A 28 -5.83 6.76 2.27
N LEU A 29 -7.05 6.23 2.24
CA LEU A 29 -7.59 5.51 1.08
C LEU A 29 -7.74 6.40 -0.15
N VAL A 30 -8.13 7.67 0.00
CA VAL A 30 -8.21 8.63 -1.11
C VAL A 30 -6.82 8.85 -1.73
N SER A 31 -5.82 9.12 -0.89
CA SER A 31 -4.44 9.31 -1.33
C SER A 31 -3.88 8.05 -2.01
N ALA A 32 -4.05 6.89 -1.38
CA ALA A 32 -3.61 5.60 -1.90
C ALA A 32 -4.25 5.29 -3.26
N ARG A 33 -5.57 5.44 -3.41
CA ARG A 33 -6.27 5.20 -4.68
C ARG A 33 -5.80 6.12 -5.82
N GLY A 34 -5.54 7.39 -5.52
CA GLY A 34 -5.01 8.34 -6.51
C GLY A 34 -3.64 7.93 -7.02
N TRP A 35 -2.73 7.60 -6.10
CA TRP A 35 -1.36 7.19 -6.43
C TRP A 35 -1.33 5.80 -7.11
N ASN A 36 -2.15 4.86 -6.64
CA ASN A 36 -2.28 3.52 -7.22
C ASN A 36 -2.79 3.57 -8.67
N ARG A 37 -3.85 4.34 -8.96
CA ARG A 37 -4.37 4.50 -10.32
C ARG A 37 -3.32 5.05 -11.28
N LYS A 38 -2.54 6.05 -10.84
CA LYS A 38 -1.49 6.66 -11.66
C LYS A 38 -0.40 5.66 -12.06
N ASN A 39 -0.13 4.67 -11.21
CA ASN A 39 0.95 3.69 -11.39
C ASN A 39 0.47 2.29 -11.83
N GLY A 40 -0.82 2.13 -12.16
CA GLY A 40 -1.38 0.85 -12.58
C GLY A 40 -1.40 -0.21 -11.48
N ILE A 41 -1.63 0.21 -10.23
CA ILE A 41 -1.63 -0.66 -9.05
C ILE A 41 -3.06 -0.93 -8.58
N THR A 42 -3.34 -2.18 -8.25
CA THR A 42 -4.57 -2.64 -7.60
C THR A 42 -4.23 -3.26 -6.25
N GLY A 43 -5.25 -3.65 -5.48
CA GLY A 43 -5.07 -4.33 -4.21
C GLY A 43 -6.15 -4.06 -3.19
N VAL A 44 -5.86 -4.45 -1.95
CA VAL A 44 -6.77 -4.33 -0.79
C VAL A 44 -5.99 -3.87 0.44
N LEU A 45 -6.63 -3.04 1.26
CA LEU A 45 -6.16 -2.65 2.58
C LEU A 45 -7.22 -3.03 3.60
N LEU A 46 -6.84 -3.82 4.59
CA LEU A 46 -7.64 -4.12 5.78
C LEU A 46 -7.07 -3.36 6.96
N CYS A 47 -7.96 -2.76 7.75
CA CYS A 47 -7.64 -2.13 9.03
C CYS A 47 -8.50 -2.76 10.11
N SER A 48 -7.87 -3.25 11.18
CA SER A 48 -8.55 -3.77 12.36
C SER A 48 -7.88 -3.19 13.61
N GLY A 49 -8.58 -2.32 14.32
CA GLY A 49 -7.96 -1.50 15.37
C GLY A 49 -6.80 -0.68 14.79
N ASN A 50 -5.60 -0.86 15.35
CA ASN A 50 -4.37 -0.22 14.88
C ASN A 50 -3.54 -1.09 13.93
N GLN A 51 -4.04 -2.25 13.48
CA GLN A 51 -3.30 -3.14 12.60
C GLN A 51 -3.74 -2.98 11.16
N PHE A 52 -2.76 -2.97 10.25
CA PHE A 52 -2.98 -3.01 8.81
C PHE A 52 -2.52 -4.34 8.24
N LEU A 53 -3.30 -4.86 7.29
CA LEU A 53 -2.89 -5.89 6.33
C LEU A 53 -3.16 -5.34 4.94
N GLN A 54 -2.14 -5.25 4.09
CA GLN A 54 -2.29 -4.72 2.74
C GLN A 54 -1.72 -5.69 1.71
N CYS A 55 -2.44 -5.85 0.61
CA CYS A 55 -1.93 -6.44 -0.62
C CYS A 55 -1.92 -5.36 -1.71
N ILE A 56 -0.82 -5.24 -2.44
CA ILE A 56 -0.70 -4.43 -3.65
C ILE A 56 -0.17 -5.28 -4.79
N GLU A 57 -0.68 -5.05 -6.00
CA GLU A 57 -0.26 -5.78 -7.20
C GLU A 57 -0.25 -4.87 -8.42
N GLY A 58 0.58 -5.20 -9.41
CA GLY A 58 0.75 -4.40 -10.63
C GLY A 58 2.12 -4.61 -11.29
N PRO A 59 2.56 -3.67 -12.14
CA PRO A 59 3.90 -3.68 -12.72
C PRO A 59 5.00 -3.78 -11.66
N SER A 60 6.00 -4.64 -11.88
CA SER A 60 7.04 -4.97 -10.89
C SER A 60 7.76 -3.75 -10.33
N ASP A 61 8.16 -2.82 -11.21
CA ASP A 61 8.88 -1.61 -10.81
C ASP A 61 7.96 -0.66 -10.02
N ALA A 62 6.72 -0.51 -10.48
CA ALA A 62 5.72 0.30 -9.79
C ALA A 62 5.43 -0.26 -8.39
N VAL A 63 5.22 -1.57 -8.27
CA VAL A 63 4.98 -2.24 -6.98
C VAL A 63 6.19 -2.06 -6.04
N GLN A 64 7.42 -2.20 -6.54
CA GLN A 64 8.62 -1.98 -5.71
C GLN A 64 8.71 -0.53 -5.22
N GLU A 65 8.52 0.45 -6.10
CA GLU A 65 8.55 1.88 -5.72
C GLU A 65 7.47 2.20 -4.66
N THR A 66 6.27 1.64 -4.86
CA THR A 66 5.15 1.77 -3.93
C THR A 66 5.48 1.22 -2.56
N TYR A 67 6.01 -0.01 -2.55
CA TYR A 67 6.33 -0.72 -1.33
C TYR A 67 7.46 -0.02 -0.57
N ASP A 68 8.47 0.51 -1.27
CA ASP A 68 9.53 1.32 -0.66
C ASP A 68 8.99 2.59 -0.01
N ARG A 69 8.05 3.28 -0.69
CA ARG A 69 7.39 4.47 -0.14
C ARG A 69 6.55 4.12 1.10
N ILE A 70 5.83 3.01 1.04
CA ILE A 70 5.07 2.47 2.17
C ILE A 70 6.02 2.22 3.34
N CYS A 71 7.11 1.46 3.15
CA CYS A 71 8.08 1.15 4.22
C CYS A 71 8.70 2.38 4.88
N ARG A 72 8.76 3.52 4.17
CA ARG A 72 9.29 4.80 4.69
C ARG A 72 8.23 5.69 5.34
N SER A 73 6.95 5.32 5.27
CA SER A 73 5.86 6.09 5.84
C SER A 73 5.98 6.16 7.36
N ARG A 74 5.80 7.35 7.93
CA ARG A 74 5.78 7.55 9.39
C ARG A 74 4.42 7.24 10.02
N GLN A 75 3.42 6.92 9.20
CA GLN A 75 2.05 6.63 9.65
C GLN A 75 1.89 5.21 10.23
N HIS A 76 2.89 4.36 10.06
CA HIS A 76 2.91 3.00 10.58
C HIS A 76 4.35 2.55 10.90
N LYS A 77 4.46 1.42 11.59
CA LYS A 77 5.73 0.82 12.03
C LYS A 77 5.64 -0.70 11.92
N GLY A 78 6.80 -1.36 12.00
CA GLY A 78 6.87 -2.83 12.08
C GLY A 78 6.35 -3.53 10.82
N VAL A 79 6.70 -3.02 9.63
CA VAL A 79 6.33 -3.66 8.37
C VAL A 79 6.94 -5.05 8.27
N VAL A 80 6.10 -6.06 8.03
CA VAL A 80 6.47 -7.46 7.78
C VAL A 80 5.78 -7.93 6.51
N ALA A 81 6.53 -8.38 5.51
CA ALA A 81 6.04 -8.87 4.22
C ALA A 81 6.39 -10.33 3.99
#